data_AF-A0A5C7V1G8-F1
#
_entry.id   AF-A0A5C7V1G8-F1
#
_cell.length_a   1.000
_cell.length_b   1.000
_cell.length_c   1.000
_cell.angle_alpha   90.00
_cell.angle_beta   90.00
_cell.angle_gamma   90.00
#
_symmetry.space_group_name_H-M   'P 1'
#
loop_
_entity.id
_entity.type
_entity.pdbx_description
1 polymer ?
#
loop_
_entity_poly.entity_id
_entity_poly.type
_entity_poly.pdbx_seq_one_letter_code
_entity_poly.pdbx_strand_id
1 'polypeptide(L)'
;TWLSNGDGTFTVGTFSPWSGYSIPNGLWLPGDINGDGKTDIVHAVQGSDYVHTWLSNGDGTFTVGTFSPWSGYSIPNGLWLPGDINGDGRTDIVHAVQESDYVHAWIAK
;
A
#
# COMPACT_ATOMS: atom_id res chain seq x y z
N THR A 1 -13.87 5.57 -4.36
CA THR A 1 -12.73 5.90 -5.23
C THR A 1 -13.06 7.10 -6.08
N TRP A 2 -12.06 7.90 -6.42
CA TRP A 2 -12.20 9.07 -7.30
C TRP A 2 -11.24 8.83 -8.46
N LEU A 3 -11.78 8.53 -9.64
CA LEU A 3 -10.97 8.33 -10.84
C LEU A 3 -10.93 9.63 -11.64
N SER A 4 -9.73 10.12 -11.96
CA SER A 4 -9.58 11.34 -12.76
C SER A 4 -10.10 11.11 -14.17
N ASN A 5 -10.93 12.04 -14.67
CA ASN A 5 -11.41 12.02 -16.04
C ASN A 5 -10.45 12.75 -17.01
N GLY A 6 -9.33 13.28 -16.50
CA GLY A 6 -8.32 14.00 -17.29
C GLY A 6 -8.68 15.46 -17.62
N ASP A 7 -9.86 15.92 -17.23
CA ASP A 7 -10.38 17.27 -17.47
C ASP A 7 -10.56 18.08 -16.17
N GLY A 8 -9.97 17.62 -15.07
CA GLY A 8 -10.13 18.20 -13.74
C GLY A 8 -11.40 17.74 -13.00
N THR A 9 -12.21 16.88 -13.60
CA THR A 9 -13.34 16.22 -12.92
C THR A 9 -13.00 14.78 -12.51
N PHE A 10 -13.85 14.21 -11.66
CA PHE A 10 -13.67 12.85 -11.14
C PHE A 10 -14.94 12.03 -11.27
N THR A 11 -14.78 10.78 -11.68
CA THR A 11 -15.81 9.75 -11.52
C THR A 11 -15.75 9.20 -10.10
N VAL A 12 -16.83 9.35 -9.33
CA VAL A 12 -16.90 8.91 -7.94
C VAL A 12 -17.58 7.55 -7.85
N GLY A 13 -16.84 6.57 -7.36
CA GLY A 13 -17.33 5.22 -7.07
C GLY A 13 -17.16 4.87 -5.59
N THR A 14 -17.68 3.72 -5.19
CA THR A 14 -17.45 3.13 -3.87
C THR A 14 -16.79 1.78 -4.05
N PHE A 15 -15.75 1.52 -3.27
CA PHE A 15 -15.12 0.20 -3.19
C PHE A 15 -15.02 -0.20 -1.72
N SER A 16 -15.42 -1.44 -1.44
CA SER A 16 -15.37 -2.04 -0.11
C SER A 16 -14.74 -3.43 -0.25
N PRO A 17 -13.59 -3.71 0.40
CA PRO A 17 -12.94 -5.02 0.29
C PRO A 17 -13.82 -6.16 0.80
N TRP A 18 -14.28 -6.04 2.05
CA TRP A 18 -15.22 -6.95 2.70
C TRP A 18 -15.92 -6.25 3.87
N SER A 19 -16.97 -6.88 4.40
CA SER A 19 -17.71 -6.36 5.56
C SER A 19 -16.81 -6.28 6.80
N GLY A 20 -16.75 -5.11 7.43
CA GLY A 20 -15.94 -4.88 8.64
C GLY A 20 -14.49 -4.49 8.35
N TYR A 21 -14.10 -4.23 7.10
CA TYR A 21 -12.79 -3.68 6.80
C TYR A 21 -12.61 -2.29 7.43
N SER A 22 -11.58 -2.10 8.25
CA SER A 22 -11.30 -0.82 8.90
C SER A 22 -10.44 0.08 8.01
N ILE A 23 -11.09 0.88 7.16
CA ILE A 23 -10.40 1.81 6.24
C ILE A 23 -9.62 2.92 6.99
N PRO A 24 -10.11 3.54 8.07
CA PRO A 24 -9.39 4.65 8.70
C PRO A 24 -8.13 4.23 9.49
N ASN A 25 -7.84 2.94 9.62
CA ASN A 25 -6.90 2.43 10.61
C ASN A 25 -5.50 2.14 10.06
N GLY A 26 -4.55 3.05 10.28
CA GLY A 26 -3.14 2.84 9.94
C GLY A 26 -2.66 3.79 8.85
N LEU A 27 -1.70 3.33 8.06
CA LEU A 27 -1.03 4.14 7.04
C LEU A 27 -1.35 3.63 5.64
N TRP A 28 -1.54 4.55 4.71
CA TRP A 28 -1.87 4.29 3.31
C TRP A 28 -0.73 4.78 2.42
N LEU A 29 -0.10 3.85 1.68
CA LEU A 29 1.07 4.12 0.85
C LEU A 29 0.72 3.85 -0.62
N PRO A 30 0.60 4.88 -1.47
CA PRO A 30 0.38 4.69 -2.90
C PRO A 30 1.68 4.32 -3.64
N GLY A 31 1.58 3.51 -4.69
CA GLY A 31 2.71 3.10 -5.53
C GLY A 31 2.29 2.11 -6.61
N ASP A 32 3.05 1.98 -7.70
CA ASP A 32 2.85 0.88 -8.67
C ASP A 32 3.58 -0.37 -8.14
N ILE A 33 2.90 -1.18 -7.31
CA ILE A 33 3.52 -2.27 -6.56
C ILE A 33 3.71 -3.50 -7.44
N ASN A 34 2.80 -3.72 -8.39
CA ASN A 34 2.85 -4.88 -9.29
C ASN A 34 3.52 -4.58 -10.65
N GLY A 35 3.87 -3.33 -10.95
CA GLY A 35 4.54 -2.91 -12.18
C GLY A 35 3.63 -2.86 -13.40
N ASP A 36 2.31 -2.72 -13.23
CA ASP A 36 1.34 -2.70 -14.32
C ASP A 36 1.05 -1.28 -14.86
N GLY A 37 1.73 -0.27 -14.31
CA GLY A 37 1.58 1.13 -14.68
C GLY A 37 0.43 1.84 -13.98
N LYS A 38 -0.27 1.18 -13.05
CA LYS A 38 -1.35 1.79 -12.26
C LYS A 38 -0.90 2.01 -10.82
N THR A 39 -1.43 3.06 -10.20
CA THR A 39 -1.22 3.28 -8.77
C THR A 39 -2.03 2.27 -7.96
N ASP A 40 -1.32 1.33 -7.35
CA ASP A 40 -1.78 0.46 -6.28
C ASP A 40 -1.64 1.16 -4.91
N ILE A 41 -2.04 0.45 -3.86
CA ILE A 41 -1.99 0.94 -2.49
C ILE A 41 -1.52 -0.18 -1.55
N VAL A 42 -0.63 0.15 -0.61
CA VAL A 42 -0.33 -0.68 0.57
C VAL A 42 -0.97 -0.04 1.79
N HIS A 43 -1.88 -0.76 2.43
CA HIS A 43 -2.49 -0.38 3.69
C HIS A 43 -1.78 -1.09 4.84
N ALA A 44 -0.93 -0.36 5.54
CA ALA A 44 -0.21 -0.79 6.73
C ALA A 44 -1.10 -0.64 7.96
N VAL A 45 -1.64 -1.77 8.44
CA VAL A 45 -2.71 -1.79 9.45
C VAL A 45 -2.15 -1.50 10.84
N GLN A 46 -2.82 -0.62 11.60
CA GLN A 46 -2.33 -0.23 12.93
C GLN A 46 -2.40 -1.36 13.95
N GLY A 47 -1.29 -1.58 14.64
CA GLY A 47 -1.16 -2.58 15.70
C GLY A 47 -1.12 -4.01 15.18
N SER A 48 -0.82 -4.22 13.90
CA SER A 48 -0.76 -5.54 13.26
C SER A 48 0.68 -5.94 12.93
N ASP A 49 0.81 -7.15 12.35
CA ASP A 49 2.01 -7.67 11.70
C ASP A 49 1.80 -7.94 10.20
N TYR A 50 0.81 -7.27 9.61
CA TYR A 50 0.43 -7.45 8.21
C TYR A 50 0.05 -6.14 7.53
N VAL A 51 0.18 -6.14 6.21
CA VAL A 51 -0.35 -5.11 5.33
C VAL A 51 -1.41 -5.71 4.42
N HIS A 52 -2.33 -4.89 3.94
CA HIS A 52 -3.16 -5.24 2.80
C HIS A 52 -2.62 -4.57 1.54
N THR A 53 -2.44 -5.33 0.47
CA THR A 53 -2.11 -4.80 -0.85
C THR A 53 -3.39 -4.64 -1.65
N TRP A 54 -3.63 -3.46 -2.19
CA TRP A 54 -4.78 -3.12 -3.00
C TRP A 54 -4.28 -2.86 -4.41
N LEU A 55 -4.32 -3.90 -5.25
CA LEU A 55 -3.87 -3.83 -6.63
C LEU A 55 -4.98 -3.21 -7.48
N SER A 56 -4.66 -2.15 -8.21
CA SER A 56 -5.63 -1.37 -8.97
C SER A 56 -6.06 -2.13 -10.23
N ASN A 57 -7.38 -2.25 -10.41
CA ASN A 57 -7.92 -2.79 -11.66
C ASN A 57 -8.03 -1.71 -12.75
N GLY A 58 -7.77 -0.44 -12.43
CA GLY A 58 -7.83 0.71 -13.36
C GLY A 58 -9.24 1.29 -13.58
N ASP A 59 -10.27 0.68 -13.01
CA ASP A 59 -11.67 1.09 -13.11
C ASP A 59 -12.23 1.67 -11.81
N GLY A 60 -11.34 1.99 -10.86
CA GLY A 60 -11.72 2.44 -9.52
C GLY A 60 -12.09 1.30 -8.55
N THR A 61 -11.83 0.04 -8.92
CA THR A 61 -11.86 -1.13 -8.04
C THR A 61 -10.46 -1.68 -7.77
N PHE A 62 -10.34 -2.54 -6.75
CA PHE A 62 -9.07 -3.15 -6.36
C PHE A 62 -9.19 -4.66 -6.13
N THR A 63 -8.10 -5.38 -6.39
CA THR A 63 -7.88 -6.73 -5.88
C THR A 63 -7.11 -6.63 -4.58
N VAL A 64 -7.70 -7.08 -3.47
CA VAL A 64 -7.11 -6.92 -2.13
C VAL A 64 -6.49 -8.22 -1.65
N GLY A 65 -5.20 -8.18 -1.36
CA GLY A 65 -4.42 -9.25 -0.73
C GLY A 65 -3.97 -8.88 0.68
N THR A 66 -3.40 -9.86 1.38
CA THR A 66 -2.77 -9.67 2.69
C THR A 66 -1.35 -10.22 2.62
N PHE A 67 -0.40 -9.46 3.15
CA PHE A 67 0.99 -9.89 3.26
C PHE A 67 1.50 -9.64 4.68
N SER A 68 2.14 -10.66 5.25
CA SER A 68 2.82 -10.60 6.55
C SER A 68 4.27 -11.00 6.35
N PRO A 69 5.25 -10.15 6.72
CA PRO A 69 6.67 -10.51 6.62
C PRO A 69 7.04 -11.70 7.50
N TRP A 70 6.71 -11.60 8.79
CA TRP A 70 6.87 -12.64 9.82
C TRP A 70 6.02 -12.28 11.03
N SER A 71 5.79 -13.26 11.91
CA SER A 71 5.00 -13.06 13.13
C SER A 71 5.66 -12.05 14.07
N GLY A 72 4.89 -11.05 14.50
CA GLY A 72 5.37 -10.01 15.42
C GLY A 72 6.16 -8.88 14.76
N TYR A 73 6.17 -8.79 13.42
CA TYR A 73 6.58 -7.56 12.74
C TYR A 73 5.69 -6.41 13.20
N SER A 74 6.24 -5.27 13.64
CA SER A 74 5.42 -4.17 14.15
C SER A 74 4.95 -3.26 13.02
N ILE A 75 3.64 -3.04 12.88
CA ILE A 75 3.05 -2.16 11.84
C ILE A 75 1.98 -1.21 12.41
N PRO A 76 1.92 0.04 11.90
CA PRO A 76 3.04 0.83 11.42
C PRO A 76 3.73 1.43 12.65
N ASN A 77 4.94 0.96 12.96
CA ASN A 77 5.87 1.77 13.73
C ASN A 77 6.80 2.51 12.76
N GLY A 78 7.45 3.58 13.20
CA GLY A 78 8.44 4.29 12.39
C GLY A 78 7.92 4.96 11.11
N LEU A 79 8.82 5.14 10.15
CA LEU A 79 8.57 5.83 8.89
C LEU A 79 8.54 4.83 7.74
N TRP A 80 7.56 4.99 6.84
CA TRP A 80 7.38 4.15 5.66
C TRP A 80 7.49 5.00 4.40
N LEU A 81 8.40 4.63 3.51
CA LEU A 81 8.77 5.40 2.34
C LEU A 81 8.61 4.53 1.08
N PRO A 82 7.63 4.83 0.21
CA PRO A 82 7.53 4.18 -1.09
C PRO A 82 8.55 4.77 -2.07
N GLY A 83 9.13 3.93 -2.94
CA GLY A 83 9.99 4.36 -4.04
C GLY A 83 10.55 3.17 -4.80
N ASP A 84 10.95 3.35 -6.06
CA ASP A 84 11.68 2.33 -6.84
C ASP A 84 13.15 2.33 -6.42
N ILE A 85 13.51 1.42 -5.51
CA ILE A 85 14.83 1.41 -4.85
C ILE A 85 15.81 0.51 -5.61
N ASN A 86 15.30 -0.54 -6.24
CA ASN A 86 16.09 -1.49 -7.00
C ASN A 86 16.20 -1.14 -8.51
N GLY A 87 15.40 -0.20 -9.01
CA GLY A 87 15.37 0.25 -10.40
C GLY A 87 14.61 -0.67 -11.36
N ASP A 88 13.69 -1.49 -10.86
CA ASP A 88 12.92 -2.45 -11.67
C ASP A 88 11.60 -1.89 -12.22
N GLY A 89 11.29 -0.63 -11.91
CA GLY A 89 10.08 0.05 -12.33
C GLY A 89 8.86 -0.21 -11.44
N ARG A 90 9.02 -0.98 -10.36
CA ARG A 90 7.98 -1.19 -9.34
C ARG A 90 8.29 -0.34 -8.10
N THR A 91 7.25 -0.01 -7.36
CA THR A 91 7.39 0.71 -6.10
C THR A 91 7.76 -0.27 -4.98
N ASP A 92 8.99 -0.17 -4.50
CA ASP A 92 9.46 -0.79 -3.26
C ASP A 92 9.03 0.05 -2.05
N ILE A 93 9.26 -0.48 -0.84
CA ILE A 93 9.02 0.24 0.42
C ILE A 93 10.22 0.13 1.35
N VAL A 94 10.65 1.26 1.92
CA VAL A 94 11.55 1.29 3.07
C VAL A 94 10.77 1.55 4.34
N HIS A 95 10.89 0.64 5.30
CA HIS A 95 10.42 0.83 6.66
C HIS A 95 11.61 1.16 7.56
N ALA A 96 11.72 2.42 7.99
CA ALA A 96 12.68 2.86 8.98
C ALA A 96 12.06 2.72 10.38
N VAL A 97 12.56 1.75 11.16
CA VAL A 97 11.91 1.30 12.38
C VAL A 97 12.14 2.31 13.50
N GLN A 98 11.06 2.71 14.19
CA GLN A 98 11.14 3.65 15.30
C GLN A 98 12.09 3.14 16.40
N GLU A 99 12.91 4.04 16.95
CA GLU A 99 13.85 3.74 18.04
C GLU A 99 14.84 2.61 17.72
N SER A 100 15.17 2.43 16.45
CA SER A 100 16.16 1.48 15.97
C SER A 100 17.30 2.16 15.20
N ASP A 101 18.33 1.38 14.87
CA ASP A 101 19.45 1.74 14.01
C ASP A 101 19.42 1.04 12.63
N TYR A 102 18.28 0.46 12.24
CA TYR A 102 18.14 -0.28 10.99
C TYR A 102 16.86 0.06 10.22
N VAL A 103 16.83 -0.37 8.95
CA VAL A 103 15.65 -0.30 8.09
C VAL A 103 15.35 -1.68 7.52
N HIS A 104 14.09 -1.92 7.16
CA HIS A 104 13.70 -3.04 6.30
C HIS A 104 13.39 -2.52 4.91
N ALA A 105 14.04 -3.09 3.90
CA ALA A 105 13.67 -2.87 2.50
C ALA A 105 12.72 -3.98 2.05
N TRP A 106 11.56 -3.58 1.55
CA TRP A 106 10.53 -4.45 1.00
C TRP A 106 10.59 -4.30 -0.51
N ILE A 107 11.26 -5.25 -1.14
CA ILE A 107 11.47 -5.24 -2.59
C ILE A 107 10.27 -5.90 -3.28
N ALA A 108 9.62 -5.16 -4.17
CA ALA A 108 8.53 -5.65 -4.99
C ALA A 108 9.05 -6.74 -5.97
N LYS A 109 8.17 -7.64 -6.39
CA LYS A 109 8.52 -8.81 -7.23
C LYS A 109 7.51 -9.03 -8.34
#